data_AF-R3WEE8-F1
#
_entry.id   AF-R3WEE8-F1
#
_cell.length_a   1.000
_cell.length_b   1.000
_cell.length_c   1.000
_cell.angle_alpha   90.00
_cell.angle_beta   90.00
_cell.angle_gamma   90.00
#
_symmetry.space_group_name_H-M   'P 1'
#
loop_
_entity.id
_entity.type
_entity.pdbx_description
1 polymer ?
#
loop_
_entity_poly.entity_id
_entity_poly.type
_entity_poly.pdbx_seq_one_letter_code
_entity_poly.pdbx_strand_id
1 'polypeptide(L)' 'MYYTPMFLILLGIVFLVLDIFFFLNDYRKVTLRQYKRKKLYVNWLALISSFALTGTGIIYLFLIYDQLKR' A
#
# COMPACT_ATOMS: atom_id res chain seq x y z
N MET A 1 7.35 17.30 12.44
CA MET A 1 6.00 16.73 12.64
C MET A 1 5.24 16.51 11.34
N TYR A 2 5.19 17.47 10.38
CA TYR A 2 4.50 17.28 9.09
C TYR A 2 5.22 16.39 8.06
N TYR A 3 6.56 16.33 8.13
CA TYR A 3 7.36 15.54 7.19
C TYR A 3 7.08 14.03 7.31
N THR A 4 6.87 13.53 8.52
CA THR A 4 6.62 12.10 8.80
C THR A 4 5.36 11.55 8.12
N PRO A 5 4.17 12.15 8.25
CA PRO A 5 2.98 11.66 7.54
C PRO A 5 3.03 11.89 6.04
N MET A 6 3.62 12.99 5.56
CA MET A 6 3.85 13.17 4.11
C MET A 6 4.72 12.05 3.55
N PHE A 7 5.79 11.68 4.26
CA PHE A 7 6.67 10.59 3.86
C PHE A 7 5.95 9.25 3.87
N LEU A 8 5.14 8.96 4.90
CA LEU A 8 4.32 7.74 4.99
C LEU A 8 3.31 7.62 3.85
N ILE A 9 2.64 8.72 3.48
CA ILE A 9 1.69 8.73 2.36
C ILE A 9 2.43 8.52 1.04
N LEU A 10 3.56 9.21 0.83
CA LEU A 10 4.33 9.08 -0.40
C LEU A 10 4.86 7.65 -0.59
N LEU A 11 5.41 7.06 0.47
CA LEU A 11 5.86 5.67 0.48
C LEU A 11 4.70 4.68 0.30
N GLY A 12 3.57 4.93 0.96
CA GLY A 12 2.36 4.12 0.83
C GLY A 12 1.84 4.11 -0.60
N ILE A 13 1.81 5.26 -1.28
CA ILE A 13 1.41 5.36 -2.69
C ILE A 13 2.39 4.61 -3.61
N VAL A 14 3.70 4.78 -3.41
CA VAL A 14 4.72 4.10 -4.22
C VAL A 14 4.61 2.59 -4.06
N PHE A 15 4.46 2.09 -2.83
CA PHE A 15 4.26 0.66 -2.59
C PHE A 15 2.93 0.17 -3.19
N LEU A 16 1.85 0.93 -3.09
CA LEU A 16 0.57 0.59 -3.72
C LEU A 16 0.70 0.38 -5.22
N VAL A 17 1.38 1.29 -5.92
CA VAL A 17 1.59 1.20 -7.37
C VAL A 17 2.42 -0.04 -7.73
N LEU A 18 3.50 -0.30 -6.97
CA LEU A 18 4.34 -1.48 -7.18
C LEU A 18 3.58 -2.78 -6.90
N ASP A 19 2.84 -2.85 -5.79
CA ASP A 19 2.06 -4.02 -5.40
C ASP A 19 0.95 -4.32 -6.40
N ILE A 20 0.25 -3.30 -6.91
CA ILE A 20 -0.73 -3.45 -7.99
C ILE A 20 -0.07 -4.00 -9.25
N PHE A 21 1.09 -3.47 -9.63
CA PHE A 21 1.82 -3.94 -10.81
C PHE A 21 2.25 -5.41 -10.67
N PHE A 22 2.84 -5.79 -9.53
CA PHE A 22 3.23 -7.17 -9.24
C PHE A 22 2.03 -8.10 -9.16
N PHE A 23 0.94 -7.65 -8.55
CA PHE A 23 -0.31 -8.39 -8.46
C PHE A 23 -0.88 -8.69 -9.85
N LEU A 24 -0.98 -7.70 -10.73
CA LEU A 24 -1.48 -7.88 -12.10
C LEU A 24 -0.57 -8.82 -12.91
N ASN A 25 0.75 -8.70 -12.77
CA ASN A 25 1.71 -9.55 -13.47
C ASN A 25 1.62 -11.02 -13.00
N ASP A 26 1.57 -11.26 -11.69
CA ASP A 26 1.43 -12.61 -11.15
C ASP A 26 0.03 -13.19 -11.39
N TYR A 27 -1.02 -12.36 -11.39
CA TYR A 27 -2.37 -12.78 -11.80
C TYR A 27 -2.38 -13.28 -13.24
N ARG A 28 -1.78 -12.54 -14.16
CA ARG A 28 -1.65 -12.97 -15.57
C ARG A 28 -0.91 -14.31 -15.68
N LYS A 29 0.18 -14.51 -14.93
CA LYS A 29 0.96 -15.76 -14.95
C LYS A 29 0.19 -16.97 -14.38
N VAL A 30 -0.62 -16.75 -13.33
CA VAL A 30 -1.47 -17.80 -12.76
C VAL A 30 -2.60 -18.17 -13.72
N THR A 31 -3.22 -17.20 -14.38
CA THR A 31 -4.27 -17.43 -15.40
C THR A 31 -3.73 -18.23 -16.60
N LEU A 32 -2.47 -18.01 -16.98
CA LEU A 32 -1.76 -18.79 -18.01
C LEU A 32 -1.28 -20.19 -17.53
N ARG A 33 -1.65 -20.63 -16.31
CA ARG A 33 -1.23 -21.90 -15.66
C ARG A 33 0.30 -22.07 -15.49
N GLN A 34 1.09 -21.02 -15.65
CA GLN A 34 2.55 -21.08 -15.58
C GLN A 34 3.10 -21.00 -14.14
N TYR A 35 2.26 -20.73 -13.13
CA TYR A 35 2.74 -20.46 -11.75
C TYR A 35 1.84 -20.99 -10.62
N LYS A 36 2.45 -21.29 -9.46
CA LYS A 36 1.76 -21.75 -8.25
C LYS A 36 0.96 -20.61 -7.60
N ARG A 37 -0.33 -20.87 -7.32
CA ARG A 37 -1.28 -19.91 -6.69
C ARG A 37 -0.80 -19.28 -5.37
N LYS A 38 0.13 -19.91 -4.65
CA LYS A 38 0.68 -19.41 -3.36
C LYS A 38 1.24 -17.99 -3.48
N LYS A 39 1.90 -17.65 -4.59
CA LYS A 39 2.51 -16.33 -4.78
C LYS A 39 1.47 -15.21 -4.87
N LEU A 40 0.29 -15.53 -5.41
CA LEU A 40 -0.81 -14.60 -5.58
C LEU A 40 -1.46 -14.20 -4.24
N TYR A 41 -1.46 -15.11 -3.25
CA TYR A 41 -1.90 -14.80 -1.88
C TYR A 41 -0.93 -13.86 -1.15
N VAL A 42 0.37 -14.00 -1.38
CA VAL A 42 1.39 -13.10 -0.79
C VAL A 42 1.25 -11.69 -1.36
N ASN A 43 1.04 -11.55 -2.67
CA ASN A 43 0.81 -10.24 -3.29
C ASN A 43 -0.50 -9.60 -2.80
N TRP A 44 -1.54 -10.39 -2.53
CA TRP A 44 -2.78 -9.89 -1.90
C TRP A 44 -2.52 -9.33 -0.50
N LEU A 45 -1.74 -10.03 0.33
CA LEU A 45 -1.37 -9.54 1.66
C LEU A 45 -0.53 -8.26 1.59
N ALA A 46 0.40 -8.18 0.64
CA ALA A 46 1.19 -6.97 0.40
C ALA A 46 0.31 -5.78 -0.01
N LEU A 47 -0.67 -5.99 -0.88
CA LEU A 47 -1.64 -4.96 -1.27
C LEU A 47 -2.42 -4.41 -0.06
N ILE A 48 -2.89 -5.30 0.82
CA ILE A 48 -3.62 -4.93 2.02
C ILE A 48 -2.73 -4.14 2.98
N SER A 49 -1.47 -4.53 3.17
CA SER A 49 -0.55 -3.80 4.04
C SER A 49 -0.21 -2.42 3.48
N SER A 50 -0.05 -2.30 2.15
CA SER A 50 0.12 -1.03 1.42
C SER A 50 -1.05 -0.06 1.63
N PHE A 51 -2.29 -0.57 1.56
CA PHE A 51 -3.48 0.21 1.88
C PHE A 51 -3.51 0.66 3.35
N ALA A 52 -3.19 -0.24 4.27
CA ALA A 52 -3.14 0.09 5.70
C ALA A 52 -2.10 1.17 6.00
N LEU A 53 -0.92 1.12 5.36
CA LEU A 53 0.16 2.08 5.54
C LEU A 53 -0.21 3.47 4.98
N THR A 54 -0.90 3.50 3.85
CA THR A 54 -1.44 4.75 3.29
C THR A 54 -2.53 5.33 4.20
N GLY A 55 -3.42 4.48 4.72
CA GLY A 55 -4.47 4.88 5.65
C GLY A 55 -3.93 5.46 6.96
N THR A 56 -2.89 4.85 7.56
CA THR A 56 -2.26 5.40 8.77
C THR A 56 -1.61 6.75 8.52
N GLY A 57 -0.98 6.95 7.36
CA GLY A 57 -0.45 8.25 6.94
C GLY A 57 -1.52 9.35 6.89
N ILE A 58 -2.70 9.03 6.34
CA ILE A 58 -3.86 9.95 6.29
C ILE A 58 -4.37 10.28 7.70
N ILE A 59 -4.54 9.26 8.56
CA ILE A 59 -4.99 9.44 9.95
C ILE A 59 -4.02 10.36 10.71
N TYR A 60 -2.71 10.18 10.52
CA TYR A 60 -1.71 11.05 11.13
C TYR A 60 -1.80 12.50 10.64
N LEU A 61 -2.10 12.75 9.35
CA LEU A 61 -2.34 14.12 8.87
C LEU A 61 -3.52 14.77 9.58
N PHE A 62 -4.62 14.04 9.75
CA PHE A 62 -5.80 14.56 10.48
C PHE A 62 -5.48 14.88 11.95
N LEU A 63 -4.72 14.01 12.62
CA LEU A 63 -4.27 14.23 14.01
C LEU A 63 -3.43 15.50 14.14
N ILE A 64 -2.48 15.71 13.23
CA ILE A 64 -1.65 16.92 13.26
C ILE A 64 -2.48 18.16 12.94
N TYR A 65 -3.41 18.08 11.99
CA TYR A 65 -4.32 19.18 11.66
C TYR A 65 -5.19 19.57 12.86
N ASP A 66 -5.73 18.59 13.58
CA ASP A 66 -6.52 18.82 14.80
C ASP A 66 -5.68 19.46 15.90
N GLN A 67 -4.43 19.00 16.09
CA GLN A 67 -3.49 19.62 17.04
C GLN A 67 -3.12 21.06 16.69
N LEU A 68 -3.02 21.41 15.41
CA LEU A 68 -2.71 22.79 14.98
C LEU A 68 -3.90 23.74 15.13
N LYS A 69 -5.13 23.20 15.15
CA LYS A 69 -6.36 23.99 15.26
C LYS A 69 -6.70 24.38 16.72
N ARG A 70 -6.08 23.73 17.70
CA ARG A 70 -6.11 24.11 19.13
C ARG A 70 -5.09 25.19 19.44
#